data_AF-A0A7Y2YS71-F1
#
_entry.id   AF-A0A7Y2YS71-F1
#
_cell.length_a   1.000
_cell.length_b   1.000
_cell.length_c   1.000
_cell.angle_alpha   90.00
_cell.angle_beta   90.00
_cell.angle_gamma   90.00
#
_symmetry.space_group_name_H-M   'P 1'
#
loop_
_entity.id
_entity.type
_entity.pdbx_description
1 polymer ?
#
loop_
_entity_poly.entity_id
_entity_poly.type
_entity_poly.pdbx_seq_one_letter_code
_entity_poly.pdbx_strand_id
1 'polypeptide(L)'
;MSYQSGCHGRVILGPLPADVQRRLTVLPGEWLEYNPQTGAVEIGHVQPSTAPILPTVTVELVRILSEIPYDLQSRIVGGDYFVHTEEPATQLVRIRVEAGGSLHIQWAHPEYAGAAREPWSEAVRIATPEWEHRLNGTVTFEADDAAPAAETLQTLADTYEGLYPEGDFKASADGDAVTVDMSEVNLDGGLLTARMVTLARPGSLEGRFEVGSFADFVPENLVRFLFEAGEVSVQHPLLWS
;
A
#
# COMPACT_ATOMS: atom_id res chain seq x y z
N MET A 1 -9.05 -14.56 0.69
CA MET A 1 -9.45 -13.55 1.68
C MET A 1 -10.52 -12.70 1.04
N SER A 2 -11.70 -12.57 1.65
CA SER A 2 -12.74 -11.68 1.14
C SER A 2 -12.25 -10.24 1.22
N TYR A 3 -12.05 -9.59 0.09
CA TYR A 3 -11.76 -8.15 0.03
C TYR A 3 -12.89 -7.43 0.77
N GLN A 4 -12.61 -6.95 1.99
CA GLN A 4 -13.53 -6.11 2.74
C GLN A 4 -13.67 -4.81 1.94
N SER A 5 -14.92 -4.46 1.62
CA SER A 5 -15.41 -3.18 1.12
C SER A 5 -14.34 -2.14 0.78
N GLY A 6 -14.30 -1.68 -0.48
CA GLY A 6 -13.39 -0.63 -0.98
C GLY A 6 -13.47 0.75 -0.28
N CYS A 7 -14.11 0.83 0.89
CA CYS A 7 -14.05 1.93 1.83
C CYS A 7 -13.91 1.36 3.25
N HIS A 8 -13.05 1.95 4.09
CA HIS A 8 -12.95 1.68 5.53
C HIS A 8 -12.64 2.96 6.31
N GLY A 9 -12.99 3.01 7.59
CA GLY A 9 -12.74 4.16 8.46
C GLY A 9 -14.01 4.72 9.12
N ARG A 10 -13.87 5.88 9.77
CA ARG A 10 -14.99 6.57 10.45
C ARG A 10 -14.64 8.02 10.78
N VAL A 11 -15.67 8.83 10.96
CA VAL A 11 -15.56 10.22 11.42
C VAL A 11 -16.34 10.40 12.71
N ILE A 12 -15.70 10.93 13.75
CA ILE A 12 -16.32 11.17 15.05
C ILE A 12 -16.84 12.61 15.11
N LEU A 13 -18.14 12.77 15.37
CA LEU A 13 -18.80 14.09 15.42
C LEU A 13 -18.84 14.68 16.83
N GLY A 14 -18.53 13.88 17.85
CA GLY A 14 -18.62 14.28 19.25
C GLY A 14 -20.07 14.38 19.76
N PRO A 15 -20.29 14.91 20.97
CA PRO A 15 -21.62 14.95 21.59
C PRO A 15 -22.51 16.00 20.91
N LEU A 16 -23.49 15.53 20.14
CA LEU A 16 -24.48 16.36 19.46
C LEU A 16 -25.82 16.40 20.24
N PRO A 17 -26.60 17.48 20.15
CA PRO A 17 -27.96 17.53 20.68
C PRO A 17 -28.88 16.44 20.09
N ALA A 18 -29.85 15.98 20.86
CA ALA A 18 -30.72 14.86 20.48
C ALA A 18 -31.59 15.13 19.23
N ASP A 19 -31.90 16.39 18.93
CA ASP A 19 -32.57 16.76 17.68
C ASP A 19 -31.64 16.61 16.47
N VAL A 20 -30.37 17.01 16.58
CA VAL A 20 -29.36 16.83 15.53
C VAL A 20 -29.11 15.36 15.30
N GLN A 21 -28.89 14.58 16.36
CA GLN A 21 -28.68 13.13 16.26
C GLN A 21 -29.84 12.43 15.53
N ARG A 22 -31.09 12.78 15.86
CA ARG A 22 -32.27 12.23 15.20
C ARG A 22 -32.32 12.56 13.71
N ARG A 23 -31.93 13.77 13.30
CA ARG A 23 -31.84 14.14 11.88
C ARG A 23 -30.77 13.30 11.18
N LEU A 24 -29.60 13.15 11.79
CA LEU A 24 -28.50 12.38 11.22
C LEU A 24 -28.84 10.89 11.05
N THR A 25 -29.50 10.26 12.03
CA THR A 25 -29.88 8.83 11.96
C THR A 25 -30.90 8.52 10.86
N VAL A 26 -31.70 9.49 10.40
CA VAL A 26 -32.68 9.27 9.32
C VAL A 26 -32.17 9.67 7.94
N LEU A 27 -30.93 10.19 7.84
CA LEU A 27 -30.37 10.54 6.55
C LEU A 27 -30.17 9.27 5.71
N PRO A 28 -30.60 9.28 4.44
CA PRO A 28 -30.31 8.19 3.54
C PRO A 28 -28.82 8.23 3.18
N GLY A 29 -28.15 7.11 3.40
CA GLY A 29 -26.79 6.83 2.95
C GLY A 29 -26.71 5.42 2.37
N GLU A 30 -26.02 5.30 1.25
CA GLU A 30 -25.65 4.04 0.61
C GLU A 30 -24.42 3.44 1.30
N TRP A 31 -23.44 4.28 1.66
CA TRP A 31 -22.21 3.85 2.31
C TRP A 31 -22.11 4.28 3.77
N LEU A 32 -22.51 5.51 4.07
CA LEU A 32 -22.30 6.13 5.38
C LEU A 32 -23.60 6.24 6.17
N GLU A 33 -23.53 5.87 7.45
CA GLU A 33 -24.62 6.07 8.39
C GLU A 33 -24.12 6.69 9.70
N TYR A 34 -24.97 7.49 10.35
CA TYR A 34 -24.65 8.02 11.67
C TYR A 34 -25.09 7.04 12.76
N ASN A 35 -24.14 6.59 13.55
CA ASN A 35 -24.36 5.76 14.71
C ASN A 35 -24.46 6.61 15.99
N PRO A 36 -25.66 6.76 16.59
CA PRO A 36 -25.85 7.59 17.79
C PRO A 36 -25.20 7.00 19.05
N GLN A 37 -24.88 5.70 19.07
CA GLN A 37 -24.23 5.07 20.23
C GLN A 37 -22.75 5.43 20.32
N THR A 38 -22.09 5.52 19.17
CA THR A 38 -20.66 5.86 19.08
C THR A 38 -20.44 7.35 18.81
N GLY A 39 -21.48 8.08 18.38
CA GLY A 39 -21.37 9.48 17.98
C GLY A 39 -20.51 9.66 16.72
N ALA A 40 -20.52 8.65 15.85
CA ALA A 40 -19.67 8.58 14.68
C ALA A 40 -20.48 8.32 13.41
N VAL A 41 -19.96 8.81 12.29
CA VAL A 41 -20.34 8.37 10.96
C VAL A 41 -19.52 7.13 10.66
N GLU A 42 -20.20 6.02 10.39
CA GLU A 42 -19.63 4.70 10.20
C GLU A 42 -20.07 4.15 8.85
N ILE A 43 -19.43 3.07 8.41
CA ILE A 43 -19.81 2.37 7.18
C ILE A 43 -20.96 1.45 7.51
N GLY A 44 -22.13 1.72 6.93
CA GLY A 44 -23.38 1.09 7.32
C GLY A 44 -23.60 -0.27 6.68
N HIS A 45 -23.78 -0.30 5.35
CA HIS A 45 -24.13 -1.53 4.63
C HIS A 45 -23.43 -1.59 3.27
N VAL A 46 -22.70 -2.67 3.02
CA VAL A 46 -22.03 -2.94 1.75
C VAL A 46 -23.02 -3.65 0.82
N GLN A 47 -23.97 -2.93 0.26
CA GLN A 47 -24.66 -3.38 -0.96
C GLN A 47 -23.79 -3.05 -2.18
N PRO A 48 -23.91 -3.78 -3.30
CA PRO A 48 -23.25 -3.37 -4.53
C PRO A 48 -23.64 -1.92 -4.84
N SER A 49 -22.63 -1.05 -4.90
CA SER A 49 -22.88 0.37 -5.00
C SER A 49 -23.51 0.70 -6.35
N THR A 50 -24.45 1.64 -6.35
CA THR A 50 -25.12 2.10 -7.58
C THR A 50 -24.28 3.11 -8.36
N ALA A 51 -23.21 3.61 -7.76
CA ALA A 51 -22.29 4.62 -8.28
C ALA A 51 -20.86 4.35 -7.79
N PRO A 52 -19.85 5.09 -8.30
CA PRO A 52 -18.49 4.95 -7.79
C PRO A 52 -18.39 5.30 -6.28
N ILE A 53 -17.58 4.57 -5.53
CA ILE A 53 -17.43 4.62 -4.06
C ILE A 53 -16.97 6.01 -3.63
N LEU A 54 -15.87 6.52 -4.21
CA LEU A 54 -15.25 7.78 -3.80
C LEU A 54 -16.21 8.98 -3.85
N PRO A 55 -16.88 9.29 -4.98
CA PRO A 55 -17.84 10.40 -5.01
C PRO A 55 -19.05 10.15 -4.11
N THR A 56 -19.51 8.91 -3.96
CA THR A 56 -20.67 8.59 -3.12
C THR A 56 -20.37 8.84 -1.64
N VAL A 57 -19.29 8.27 -1.12
CA VAL A 57 -18.81 8.48 0.25
C VAL A 57 -18.58 9.97 0.52
N THR A 58 -17.96 10.69 -0.43
CA THR A 58 -17.70 12.13 -0.29
C THR A 58 -19.00 12.94 -0.20
N VAL A 59 -19.97 12.68 -1.09
CA VAL A 59 -21.26 13.41 -1.12
C VAL A 59 -22.07 13.12 0.14
N GLU A 60 -22.12 11.87 0.60
CA GLU A 60 -22.82 11.50 1.82
C GLU A 60 -22.21 12.15 3.05
N LEU A 61 -20.88 12.19 3.13
CA LEU A 61 -20.17 12.84 4.22
C LEU A 61 -20.45 14.35 4.24
N VAL A 62 -20.42 15.02 3.08
CA VAL A 62 -20.78 16.44 2.97
C VAL A 62 -22.23 16.67 3.39
N ARG A 63 -23.17 15.80 2.99
CA ARG A 63 -24.58 15.88 3.40
C ARG A 63 -24.73 15.77 4.91
N ILE A 64 -24.06 14.78 5.53
CA ILE A 64 -24.09 14.58 6.98
C ILE A 64 -23.50 15.78 7.72
N LEU A 65 -22.33 16.27 7.30
CA LEU A 65 -21.68 17.42 7.93
C LEU A 65 -22.50 18.70 7.78
N SER A 66 -23.25 18.86 6.69
CA SER A 66 -24.12 20.03 6.45
C SER A 66 -25.34 20.08 7.37
N GLU A 67 -25.75 18.95 7.95
CA GLU A 67 -26.85 18.89 8.94
C GLU A 67 -26.42 19.34 10.35
N ILE A 68 -25.10 19.53 10.57
CA ILE A 68 -24.53 20.00 11.82
C ILE A 68 -24.50 21.54 11.79
N PRO A 69 -25.27 22.21 12.67
CA PRO A 69 -25.24 23.66 12.80
C PRO A 69 -23.83 24.21 13.04
N TYR A 70 -23.57 25.41 12.53
CA TYR A 70 -22.26 26.06 12.62
C TYR A 70 -21.72 26.17 14.06
N ASP A 71 -22.58 26.46 15.04
CA ASP A 71 -22.24 26.55 16.46
C ASP A 71 -21.88 25.20 17.11
N LEU A 72 -22.14 24.09 16.41
CA LEU A 72 -21.82 22.74 16.83
C LEU A 72 -20.65 22.12 16.07
N GLN A 73 -20.15 22.76 15.00
CA GLN A 73 -19.04 22.24 14.21
C GLN A 73 -17.76 22.06 15.03
N SER A 74 -17.50 22.92 16.01
CA SER A 74 -16.35 22.79 16.91
C SER A 74 -16.37 21.53 17.79
N ARG A 75 -17.48 20.78 17.81
CA ARG A 75 -17.61 19.50 18.52
C ARG A 75 -17.14 18.32 17.67
N ILE A 76 -17.07 18.49 16.35
CA ILE A 76 -16.57 17.48 15.43
C ILE A 76 -15.12 17.20 15.82
N VAL A 77 -14.85 15.94 16.13
CA VAL A 77 -13.52 15.46 16.50
C VAL A 77 -12.71 15.17 15.23
N GLY A 78 -13.39 14.68 14.19
CA GLY A 78 -12.78 14.32 12.92
C GLY A 78 -12.50 12.83 12.79
N GLY A 79 -11.75 12.48 11.77
CA GLY A 79 -11.40 11.11 11.43
C GLY A 79 -11.10 10.97 9.95
N ASP A 80 -10.91 9.72 9.52
CA ASP A 80 -10.49 9.40 8.17
C ASP A 80 -11.35 8.27 7.61
N TYR A 81 -11.64 8.37 6.32
CA TYR A 81 -12.00 7.25 5.47
C TYR A 81 -10.89 6.99 4.46
N PHE A 82 -10.69 5.72 4.15
CA PHE A 82 -9.76 5.24 3.14
C PHE A 82 -10.58 4.51 2.09
N VAL A 83 -10.51 4.98 0.86
CA VAL A 83 -11.31 4.50 -0.27
C VAL A 83 -10.38 4.01 -1.36
N HIS A 84 -10.56 2.77 -1.80
CA HIS A 84 -9.99 2.26 -3.03
C HIS A 84 -10.90 2.64 -4.19
N THR A 85 -10.35 3.32 -5.21
CA THR A 85 -11.08 3.61 -6.45
C THR A 85 -11.30 2.34 -7.26
N GLU A 86 -12.26 2.38 -8.19
CA GLU A 86 -12.59 1.24 -9.04
C GLU A 86 -11.51 0.96 -10.09
N GLU A 87 -11.52 -0.29 -10.58
CA GLU A 87 -10.75 -0.70 -11.76
C GLU A 87 -10.98 0.23 -12.97
N PRO A 88 -9.98 0.42 -13.85
CA PRO A 88 -8.70 -0.31 -13.92
C PRO A 88 -7.55 0.32 -13.12
N ALA A 89 -7.77 1.46 -12.48
CA ALA A 89 -6.74 2.15 -11.70
C ALA A 89 -7.17 2.19 -10.23
N THR A 90 -6.85 1.13 -9.50
CA THR A 90 -7.06 1.06 -8.05
C THR A 90 -6.10 2.04 -7.38
N GLN A 91 -6.61 3.15 -6.85
CA GLN A 91 -5.87 4.13 -6.07
C GLN A 91 -6.42 4.15 -4.67
N LEU A 92 -5.55 4.33 -3.67
CA LEU A 92 -5.97 4.58 -2.31
C LEU A 92 -6.15 6.08 -2.09
N VAL A 93 -7.33 6.48 -1.61
CA VAL A 93 -7.69 7.88 -1.34
C VAL A 93 -8.08 8.02 0.13
N ARG A 94 -7.46 8.98 0.83
CA ARG A 94 -7.86 9.38 2.17
C ARG A 94 -8.83 10.56 2.10
N ILE A 95 -10.01 10.39 2.66
CA ILE A 95 -10.96 11.46 2.96
C ILE A 95 -10.84 11.77 4.45
N ARG A 96 -10.23 12.90 4.78
CA ARG A 96 -10.03 13.35 6.16
C ARG A 96 -11.02 14.43 6.55
N VAL A 97 -11.67 14.25 7.69
CA VAL A 97 -12.41 15.30 8.37
C VAL A 97 -11.57 15.79 9.54
N GLU A 98 -11.19 17.06 9.52
CA GLU A 98 -10.51 17.69 10.65
C GLU A 98 -11.49 18.08 11.75
N ALA A 99 -10.94 18.34 12.94
CA ALA A 99 -11.70 18.94 14.01
C ALA A 99 -12.31 20.27 13.52
N GLY A 100 -13.60 20.48 13.77
CA GLY A 100 -14.34 21.60 13.18
C GLY A 100 -15.04 21.29 11.85
N GLY A 101 -14.84 20.11 11.25
CA GLY A 101 -15.61 19.65 10.09
C GLY A 101 -15.04 19.98 8.72
N SER A 102 -13.80 20.49 8.63
CA SER A 102 -13.12 20.70 7.35
C SER A 102 -12.78 19.37 6.68
N LEU A 103 -13.05 19.27 5.37
CA LEU A 103 -12.86 18.05 4.59
C LEU A 103 -11.64 18.17 3.68
N HIS A 104 -10.77 17.17 3.70
CA HIS A 104 -9.61 17.04 2.81
C HIS A 104 -9.68 15.71 2.06
N ILE A 105 -9.36 15.74 0.77
CA ILE A 105 -9.27 14.55 -0.07
C ILE A 105 -7.84 14.46 -0.58
N GLN A 106 -7.18 13.34 -0.31
CA GLN A 106 -5.76 13.14 -0.60
C GLN A 106 -5.56 11.79 -1.26
N TRP A 107 -4.82 11.76 -2.36
CA TRP A 107 -4.40 10.53 -3.02
C TRP A 107 -3.14 9.99 -2.36
N ALA A 108 -3.04 8.68 -2.22
CA ALA A 108 -1.83 8.06 -1.71
C ALA A 108 -0.67 8.35 -2.66
N HIS A 109 0.43 8.85 -2.11
CA HIS A 109 1.67 9.08 -2.84
C HIS A 109 2.78 8.29 -2.15
N PRO A 110 3.04 7.04 -2.60
CA PRO A 110 4.06 6.20 -1.97
C PRO A 110 5.43 6.87 -1.99
N GLU A 111 5.96 7.15 -0.80
CA GLU A 111 7.27 7.75 -0.60
C GLU A 111 8.04 6.97 0.47
N TYR A 112 9.32 6.71 0.18
CA TYR A 112 10.19 5.98 1.10
C TYR A 112 11.14 6.89 1.88
N ALA A 113 11.18 8.18 1.54
CA ALA A 113 11.95 9.16 2.28
C ALA A 113 11.37 9.26 3.71
N GLY A 114 12.20 8.96 4.71
CA GLY A 114 11.77 8.94 6.11
C GLY A 114 10.96 7.70 6.53
N ALA A 115 10.73 6.73 5.63
CA ALA A 115 10.11 5.47 5.99
C ALA A 115 11.01 4.65 6.94
N ALA A 116 10.39 4.02 7.94
CA ALA A 116 11.10 3.14 8.86
C ALA A 116 11.74 1.98 8.10
N ARG A 117 12.93 1.56 8.57
CA ARG A 117 13.64 0.40 8.06
C ARG A 117 13.51 -0.74 9.06
N GLU A 118 13.11 -1.89 8.56
CA GLU A 118 13.03 -3.12 9.33
C GLU A 118 14.09 -4.09 8.81
N PRO A 119 14.88 -4.75 9.68
CA PRO A 119 15.82 -5.78 9.24
C PRO A 119 15.09 -6.86 8.47
N TRP A 120 15.62 -7.25 7.31
CA TRP A 120 15.05 -8.34 6.55
C TRP A 120 15.33 -9.68 7.23
N SER A 121 14.35 -10.58 7.13
CA SER A 121 14.53 -12.01 7.38
C SER A 121 13.57 -12.78 6.47
N GLU A 122 13.79 -14.08 6.28
CA GLU A 122 12.87 -14.95 5.55
C GLU A 122 11.46 -15.00 6.18
N ALA A 123 11.32 -14.55 7.44
CA ALA A 123 10.03 -14.43 8.11
C ALA A 123 9.31 -13.09 7.84
N VAL A 124 9.95 -12.12 7.18
CA VAL A 124 9.31 -10.86 6.79
C VAL A 124 8.24 -11.18 5.75
N ARG A 125 7.00 -10.93 6.13
CA ARG A 125 5.85 -11.18 5.26
C ARG A 125 5.63 -9.98 4.35
N ILE A 126 5.85 -10.17 3.06
CA ILE A 126 5.36 -9.26 2.02
C ILE A 126 3.85 -9.45 1.92
N ALA A 127 3.10 -8.34 1.90
CA ALA A 127 1.64 -8.39 1.87
C ALA A 127 1.11 -8.96 0.55
N THR A 128 1.75 -8.57 -0.55
CA THR A 128 1.54 -9.15 -1.89
C THR A 128 1.94 -10.62 -1.89
N PRO A 129 1.13 -11.53 -2.45
CA PRO A 129 1.53 -12.92 -2.64
C PRO A 129 2.75 -13.07 -3.55
N GLU A 130 3.60 -14.04 -3.27
CA GLU A 130 4.87 -14.28 -3.99
C GLU A 130 4.70 -14.46 -5.51
N TRP A 131 3.62 -15.11 -5.94
CA TRP A 131 3.30 -15.34 -7.36
C TRP A 131 2.71 -14.11 -8.08
N GLU A 132 2.47 -13.01 -7.36
CA GLU A 132 1.99 -11.72 -7.88
C GLU A 132 3.08 -10.64 -7.90
N HIS A 133 4.26 -10.93 -7.34
CA HIS A 133 5.34 -9.96 -7.21
C HIS A 133 5.76 -9.39 -8.56
N ARG A 134 5.95 -8.07 -8.60
CA ARG A 134 6.54 -7.34 -9.73
C ARG A 134 7.73 -6.51 -9.26
N LEU A 135 8.92 -6.83 -9.73
CA LEU A 135 10.19 -6.31 -9.24
C LEU A 135 10.74 -5.20 -10.14
N ASN A 136 11.23 -4.12 -9.52
CA ASN A 136 11.88 -3.02 -10.21
C ASN A 136 13.10 -2.51 -9.44
N GLY A 137 14.27 -2.46 -10.06
CA GLY A 137 15.46 -1.89 -9.45
C GLY A 137 16.76 -2.52 -9.92
N THR A 138 17.82 -2.21 -9.18
CA THR A 138 19.17 -2.68 -9.48
C THR A 138 19.89 -3.00 -8.18
N VAL A 139 20.56 -4.16 -8.14
CA VAL A 139 21.39 -4.60 -7.03
C VAL A 139 22.75 -5.05 -7.56
N THR A 140 23.81 -4.72 -6.84
CA THR A 140 25.19 -5.09 -7.14
C THR A 140 25.82 -5.76 -5.94
N PHE A 141 26.68 -6.75 -6.16
CA PHE A 141 27.48 -7.38 -5.10
C PHE A 141 28.74 -8.03 -5.65
N GLU A 142 29.67 -8.38 -4.77
CA GLU A 142 30.84 -9.19 -5.13
C GLU A 142 30.59 -10.65 -4.82
N ALA A 143 31.09 -11.57 -5.65
CA ALA A 143 31.02 -13.01 -5.40
C ALA A 143 32.40 -13.66 -5.59
N ASP A 144 32.62 -14.81 -4.93
CA ASP A 144 33.84 -15.60 -5.14
C ASP A 144 33.94 -16.11 -6.58
N ASP A 145 32.80 -16.50 -7.16
CA ASP A 145 32.65 -16.93 -8.55
C ASP A 145 31.53 -16.13 -9.23
N ALA A 146 31.84 -14.90 -9.68
CA ALA A 146 30.84 -13.96 -10.19
C ALA A 146 30.06 -14.45 -11.42
N ALA A 147 30.73 -15.06 -12.40
CA ALA A 147 30.06 -15.61 -13.58
C ALA A 147 29.04 -16.71 -13.24
N PRO A 148 29.40 -17.76 -12.46
CA PRO A 148 28.44 -18.75 -11.97
C PRO A 148 27.32 -18.16 -11.10
N ALA A 149 27.61 -17.15 -10.27
CA ALA A 149 26.60 -16.47 -9.47
C ALA A 149 25.57 -15.74 -10.36
N ALA A 150 26.03 -15.01 -11.38
CA ALA A 150 25.15 -14.37 -12.34
C ALA A 150 24.30 -15.39 -13.13
N GLU A 151 24.89 -16.50 -13.58
CA GLU A 151 24.15 -17.59 -14.25
C GLU A 151 23.10 -18.21 -13.34
N THR A 152 23.40 -18.39 -12.05
CA THR A 152 22.46 -18.90 -11.05
C THR A 152 21.24 -17.97 -10.91
N LEU A 153 21.47 -16.65 -10.85
CA LEU A 153 20.41 -15.66 -10.75
C LEU A 153 19.60 -15.54 -12.03
N GLN A 154 20.25 -15.62 -13.20
CA GLN A 154 19.55 -15.65 -14.48
C GLN A 154 18.66 -16.90 -14.58
N THR A 155 19.20 -18.06 -14.23
CA THR A 155 18.46 -19.33 -14.21
C THR A 155 17.26 -19.27 -13.27
N LEU A 156 17.42 -18.64 -12.09
CA LEU A 156 16.31 -18.43 -11.15
C LEU A 156 15.16 -17.67 -11.82
N ALA A 157 15.45 -16.57 -12.51
CA ALA A 157 14.43 -15.79 -13.20
C ALA A 157 13.80 -16.59 -14.37
N ASP A 158 14.62 -17.27 -15.18
CA ASP A 158 14.16 -18.00 -16.37
C ASP A 158 13.30 -19.23 -16.03
N THR A 159 13.53 -19.85 -14.86
CA THR A 159 12.84 -21.07 -14.42
C THR A 159 11.76 -20.82 -13.37
N TYR A 160 11.54 -19.57 -12.98
CA TYR A 160 10.51 -19.24 -12.00
C TYR A 160 9.13 -19.58 -12.56
N GLU A 161 8.43 -20.51 -11.92
CA GLU A 161 7.06 -20.94 -12.27
C GLU A 161 6.01 -19.91 -11.82
N GLY A 162 6.30 -18.62 -12.03
CA GLY A 162 5.32 -17.54 -11.83
C GLY A 162 4.17 -17.65 -12.83
N LEU A 163 3.01 -17.09 -12.47
CA LEU A 163 1.81 -17.17 -13.31
C LEU A 163 1.98 -16.51 -14.69
N TYR A 164 2.91 -15.54 -14.81
CA TYR A 164 3.22 -14.79 -16.03
C TYR A 164 4.70 -14.35 -16.03
N PRO A 165 5.62 -14.99 -16.76
CA PRO A 165 6.99 -14.48 -16.88
C PRO A 165 6.99 -13.24 -17.80
N GLU A 166 6.92 -12.07 -17.18
CA GLU A 166 7.00 -10.77 -17.85
C GLU A 166 8.13 -9.93 -17.24
N GLY A 167 8.55 -8.91 -17.99
CA GLY A 167 9.61 -7.98 -17.60
C GLY A 167 11.00 -8.36 -18.12
N ASP A 168 11.95 -7.47 -17.84
CA ASP A 168 13.35 -7.62 -18.23
C ASP A 168 14.19 -7.89 -16.98
N PHE A 169 14.68 -9.12 -16.87
CA PHE A 169 15.64 -9.53 -15.85
C PHE A 169 17.01 -9.78 -16.49
N LYS A 170 18.04 -9.14 -15.96
CA LYS A 170 19.41 -9.37 -16.41
C LYS A 170 20.36 -9.49 -15.23
N ALA A 171 20.94 -10.67 -15.07
CA ALA A 171 22.12 -10.86 -14.24
C ALA A 171 23.38 -10.86 -15.10
N SER A 172 24.39 -10.10 -14.71
CA SER A 172 25.67 -10.03 -15.42
C SER A 172 26.85 -9.97 -14.46
N ALA A 173 28.00 -10.46 -14.92
CA ALA A 173 29.23 -10.47 -14.16
C ALA A 173 30.32 -9.65 -14.87
N ASP A 174 31.06 -8.86 -14.10
CA ASP A 174 32.26 -8.14 -14.54
C ASP A 174 33.35 -8.23 -13.45
N GLY A 175 34.42 -8.97 -13.74
CA GLY A 175 35.41 -9.35 -12.72
C GLY A 175 34.75 -10.15 -11.59
N ASP A 176 34.88 -9.65 -10.36
CA ASP A 176 34.26 -10.24 -9.16
C ASP A 176 32.85 -9.68 -8.89
N ALA A 177 32.43 -8.66 -9.63
CA ALA A 177 31.16 -7.99 -9.43
C ALA A 177 30.02 -8.68 -10.20
N VAL A 178 28.87 -8.78 -9.56
CA VAL A 178 27.59 -9.22 -10.13
C VAL A 178 26.63 -8.05 -10.08
N THR A 179 25.95 -7.78 -11.19
CA THR A 179 24.89 -6.78 -11.31
C THR A 179 23.59 -7.45 -11.72
N VAL A 180 22.51 -7.15 -11.01
CA VAL A 180 21.15 -7.60 -11.29
C VAL A 180 20.30 -6.38 -11.61
N ASP A 181 19.86 -6.28 -12.86
CA ASP A 181 18.92 -5.26 -13.33
C ASP A 181 17.53 -5.88 -13.52
N MET A 182 16.52 -5.19 -13.00
CA MET A 182 15.13 -5.63 -13.01
C MET A 182 14.23 -4.49 -13.47
N SER A 183 13.47 -4.73 -14.54
CA SER A 183 12.40 -3.85 -14.98
C SER A 183 11.12 -4.67 -15.13
N GLU A 184 10.16 -4.40 -14.25
CA GLU A 184 8.82 -5.01 -14.29
C GLU A 184 8.82 -6.55 -14.23
N VAL A 185 9.80 -7.15 -13.55
CA VAL A 185 10.03 -8.61 -13.54
C VAL A 185 9.07 -9.32 -12.60
N ASN A 186 8.40 -10.35 -13.09
CA ASN A 186 7.56 -11.21 -12.25
C ASN A 186 8.40 -12.32 -11.59
N LEU A 187 8.86 -12.07 -10.37
CA LEU A 187 9.71 -12.99 -9.59
C LEU A 187 9.48 -12.77 -8.10
N ASP A 188 9.58 -13.83 -7.31
CA ASP A 188 9.54 -13.70 -5.86
C ASP A 188 10.75 -12.90 -5.33
N GLY A 189 10.50 -11.66 -4.90
CA GLY A 189 11.51 -10.79 -4.29
C GLY A 189 12.15 -11.35 -3.01
N GLY A 190 11.42 -12.16 -2.22
CA GLY A 190 11.97 -12.82 -1.04
C GLY A 190 12.98 -13.90 -1.41
N LEU A 191 12.60 -14.77 -2.35
CA LEU A 191 13.49 -15.80 -2.92
C LEU A 191 14.72 -15.18 -3.59
N LEU A 192 14.55 -14.14 -4.40
CA LEU A 192 15.67 -13.43 -5.04
C LEU A 192 16.64 -12.86 -3.99
N THR A 193 16.12 -12.21 -2.96
CA THR A 193 16.92 -11.66 -1.87
C THR A 193 17.72 -12.75 -1.15
N ALA A 194 17.07 -13.85 -0.77
CA ALA A 194 17.75 -14.97 -0.09
C ALA A 194 18.88 -15.56 -0.95
N ARG A 195 18.66 -15.65 -2.27
CA ARG A 195 19.68 -16.12 -3.22
C ARG A 195 20.86 -15.15 -3.33
N MET A 196 20.61 -13.85 -3.46
CA MET A 196 21.67 -12.84 -3.48
C MET A 196 22.50 -12.83 -2.20
N VAL A 197 21.85 -12.91 -1.03
CA VAL A 197 22.54 -12.99 0.28
C VAL A 197 23.44 -14.23 0.38
N THR A 198 23.02 -15.35 -0.20
CA THR A 198 23.83 -16.59 -0.19
C THR A 198 25.05 -16.49 -1.11
N LEU A 199 24.91 -15.81 -2.26
CA LEU A 199 25.96 -15.71 -3.28
C LEU A 199 26.97 -14.59 -3.02
N ALA A 200 26.56 -13.55 -2.30
CA ALA A 200 27.38 -12.38 -2.06
C ALA A 200 28.48 -12.63 -1.02
N ARG A 201 29.66 -12.07 -1.27
CA ARG A 201 30.69 -11.90 -0.24
C ARG A 201 30.12 -11.00 0.87
N PRO A 202 30.43 -11.28 2.14
CA PRO A 202 29.95 -10.48 3.27
C PRO A 202 30.28 -8.99 3.08
N GLY A 203 29.29 -8.11 3.28
CA GLY A 203 29.50 -6.66 3.18
C GLY A 203 29.38 -6.06 1.77
N SER A 204 29.23 -6.88 0.71
CA SER A 204 29.31 -6.41 -0.68
C SER A 204 27.98 -6.02 -1.32
N LEU A 205 26.84 -6.42 -0.72
CA LEU A 205 25.52 -6.13 -1.27
C LEU A 205 25.19 -4.64 -1.18
N GLU A 206 24.91 -4.05 -2.33
CA GLU A 206 24.52 -2.66 -2.50
C GLU A 206 23.39 -2.49 -3.52
N GLY A 207 22.51 -1.53 -3.28
CA GLY A 207 21.43 -1.17 -4.20
C GLY A 207 20.05 -1.38 -3.60
N ARG A 208 19.05 -1.47 -4.46
CA ARG A 208 17.65 -1.58 -4.05
C ARG A 208 16.76 -2.10 -5.16
N PHE A 209 15.68 -2.74 -4.76
CA PHE A 209 14.55 -2.98 -5.64
C PHE A 209 13.23 -2.85 -4.89
N GLU A 210 12.18 -2.57 -5.64
CA GLU A 210 10.81 -2.46 -5.16
C GLU A 210 10.01 -3.68 -5.59
N VAL A 211 9.12 -4.13 -4.71
CA VAL A 211 8.14 -5.19 -4.93
C VAL A 211 6.76 -4.54 -4.96
N GLY A 212 6.16 -4.57 -6.14
CA GLY A 212 4.74 -4.29 -6.33
C GLY A 212 3.97 -5.56 -6.70
N SER A 213 2.78 -5.38 -7.27
CA SER A 213 1.98 -6.45 -7.86
C SER A 213 1.68 -6.15 -9.33
N PHE A 214 1.68 -7.18 -10.18
CA PHE A 214 1.18 -7.05 -11.56
C PHE A 214 -0.34 -7.25 -11.64
N ALA A 215 -0.96 -7.88 -10.64
CA ALA A 215 -2.39 -8.17 -10.62
C ALA A 215 -3.20 -6.92 -10.29
N ASP A 216 -2.80 -6.21 -9.23
CA ASP A 216 -3.47 -5.00 -8.76
C ASP A 216 -2.45 -3.96 -8.28
N PHE A 217 -2.70 -2.67 -8.53
CA PHE A 217 -1.92 -1.61 -7.89
C PHE A 217 -2.51 -1.31 -6.51
N VAL A 218 -1.84 -1.78 -5.46
CA VAL A 218 -2.21 -1.49 -4.06
C VAL A 218 -1.05 -0.77 -3.38
N PRO A 219 -1.08 0.56 -3.27
CA PRO A 219 0.06 1.36 -2.82
C PRO A 219 0.53 1.01 -1.41
N GLU A 220 -0.38 0.58 -0.51
CA GLU A 220 -0.02 0.13 0.83
C GLU A 220 0.74 -1.21 0.87
N ASN A 221 0.69 -1.99 -0.21
CA ASN A 221 1.37 -3.28 -0.31
C ASN A 221 2.75 -3.17 -0.96
N LEU A 222 3.15 -1.99 -1.44
CA LEU A 222 4.49 -1.79 -1.99
C LEU A 222 5.54 -2.02 -0.90
N VAL A 223 6.63 -2.66 -1.27
CA VAL A 223 7.74 -2.96 -0.36
C VAL A 223 9.04 -2.66 -1.07
N ARG A 224 10.00 -2.03 -0.37
CA ARG A 224 11.34 -1.78 -0.92
C ARG A 224 12.39 -2.56 -0.13
N PHE A 225 13.16 -3.35 -0.86
CA PHE A 225 14.40 -3.95 -0.36
C PHE A 225 15.54 -2.96 -0.53
N LEU A 226 16.30 -2.78 0.54
CA LEU A 226 17.50 -1.95 0.57
C LEU A 226 18.69 -2.83 0.96
N PHE A 227 19.76 -2.72 0.18
CA PHE A 227 21.04 -3.38 0.40
C PHE A 227 22.07 -2.28 0.64
N GLU A 228 22.56 -2.18 1.87
CA GLU A 228 23.52 -1.14 2.26
C GLU A 228 24.56 -1.74 3.21
N ALA A 229 25.84 -1.64 2.84
CA ALA A 229 26.96 -2.18 3.63
C ALA A 229 26.81 -3.67 3.99
N GLY A 230 26.20 -4.45 3.10
CA GLY A 230 25.93 -5.88 3.30
C GLY A 230 24.78 -6.20 4.26
N GLU A 231 24.08 -5.20 4.79
CA GLU A 231 22.83 -5.40 5.51
C GLU A 231 21.65 -5.31 4.54
N VAL A 232 20.64 -6.13 4.80
CA VAL A 232 19.37 -6.10 4.05
C VAL A 232 18.29 -5.57 4.97
N SER A 233 17.60 -4.53 4.51
CA SER A 233 16.43 -3.98 5.19
C SER A 233 15.25 -3.84 4.25
N VAL A 234 14.07 -3.81 4.85
CA VAL A 234 12.81 -3.62 4.15
C VAL A 234 12.19 -2.30 4.61
N GLN A 235 11.59 -1.59 3.66
CA GLN A 235 10.78 -0.41 3.93
C GLN A 235 9.38 -0.57 3.35
N HIS A 236 8.40 -0.08 4.09
CA HIS A 236 7.05 0.20 3.60
C HIS A 236 6.92 1.69 3.30
N PRO A 237 6.25 2.10 2.22
CA PRO A 237 6.12 3.51 1.89
C PRO A 237 5.26 4.25 2.92
N LEU A 238 5.62 5.50 3.15
CA LEU A 238 4.69 6.49 3.66
C LEU A 238 3.72 6.85 2.53
N LEU A 239 2.42 6.80 2.81
CA LEU A 239 1.39 7.10 1.80
C LEU A 239 0.92 8.55 1.86
N TRP A 240 1.21 9.22 2.98
CA TRP A 240 0.61 10.49 3.40
C TRP A 240 1.68 11.44 3.98
N SER A 241 2.70 11.77 3.19
CA SER A 241 3.72 12.78 3.54
C SER A 241 3.28 14.21 3.21
#